data_AF-A0A7Y5GVX5-F1
#
_entry.id   AF-A0A7Y5GVX5-F1
#
_cell.length_a   1.000
_cell.length_b   1.000
_cell.length_c   1.000
_cell.angle_alpha   90.00
_cell.angle_beta   90.00
_cell.angle_gamma   90.00
#
_symmetry.space_group_name_H-M   'P 1'
#
loop_
_entity.id
_entity.type
_entity.pdbx_description
1 polymer ?
#
loop_
_entity_poly.entity_id
_entity_poly.type
_entity_poly.pdbx_seq_one_letter_code
_entity_poly.pdbx_strand_id
1 'polypeptide(L)'
;MIKLNSEWSKLLQDYKQEHADPRNQLCHSIGIPMILSSFPVGATLVGLPLAAGLFTVGWGFQFLGHRFEGNNPAFFGDRRNLAVGVLWWLQKVGAPIHTDAA
;
A
#
# COMPACT_ATOMS: atom_id res chain seq x y z
N MET A 1 -0.94 -7.63 -18.54
CA MET A 1 0.45 -7.46 -18.06
C MET A 1 0.69 -5.97 -17.86
N ILE A 2 1.02 -5.53 -16.64
CA ILE A 2 1.35 -4.12 -16.35
C ILE A 2 2.87 -3.99 -16.42
N LYS A 3 3.38 -3.25 -17.40
CA LYS A 3 4.82 -3.00 -17.54
C LYS A 3 5.15 -1.62 -16.97
N LEU A 4 5.98 -1.57 -15.94
CA LEU A 4 6.44 -0.33 -15.32
C LEU A 4 7.66 0.18 -16.07
N ASN A 5 7.75 1.49 -16.30
CA ASN A 5 8.98 2.11 -16.80
C ASN A 5 10.09 2.04 -15.73
N SER A 6 11.30 2.49 -16.06
CA SER A 6 12.45 2.50 -15.14
C SER A 6 12.19 3.26 -13.84
N GLU A 7 11.50 4.40 -13.91
CA GLU A 7 11.20 5.24 -12.74
C GLU A 7 10.27 4.52 -11.75
N TRP A 8 9.14 3.98 -12.23
CA TRP A 8 8.18 3.26 -11.39
C TRP A 8 8.71 1.91 -10.93
N SER A 9 9.55 1.27 -11.73
CA SER A 9 10.27 0.06 -11.36
C SER A 9 11.19 0.32 -10.18
N LYS A 10 11.94 1.42 -10.20
CA LYS A 10 12.80 1.85 -9.10
C LYS A 10 11.98 2.18 -7.85
N LEU A 11 10.91 2.96 -7.97
CA LEU A 11 10.03 3.25 -6.83
C LEU A 11 9.47 1.98 -6.17
N LEU A 12 9.05 0.99 -6.97
CA LEU A 12 8.56 -0.29 -6.45
C LEU A 12 9.68 -1.12 -5.78
N GLN A 13 10.91 -1.06 -6.31
CA GLN A 13 12.06 -1.72 -5.69
C GLN A 13 12.45 -1.05 -4.37
N ASP A 14 12.57 0.27 -4.35
CA ASP A 14 12.88 1.06 -3.15
C ASP A 14 11.80 0.85 -2.08
N TYR A 15 10.51 0.87 -2.47
CA TYR A 15 9.39 0.56 -1.57
C TYR A 15 9.55 -0.82 -0.92
N LYS A 16 9.91 -1.87 -1.68
CA LYS A 16 10.12 -3.21 -1.12
C LYS A 16 11.30 -3.27 -0.15
N GLN A 17 12.35 -2.49 -0.39
CA GLN A 17 13.51 -2.43 0.49
C GLN A 17 13.17 -1.71 1.81
N GLU A 18 12.38 -0.63 1.73
CA GLU A 18 11.89 0.09 2.91
C GLU A 18 10.82 -0.69 3.71
N HIS A 19 10.25 -1.77 3.16
CA HIS A 19 9.25 -2.61 3.81
C HIS A 19 9.71 -4.07 3.85
N ALA A 20 10.89 -4.31 4.40
CA ALA A 20 11.51 -5.63 4.44
C ALA A 20 10.98 -6.49 5.61
N ASP A 21 10.53 -5.88 6.72
CA ASP A 21 10.04 -6.63 7.89
C ASP A 21 8.74 -7.38 7.56
N PRO A 22 8.65 -8.69 7.84
CA PRO A 22 7.45 -9.49 7.53
C PRO A 22 6.19 -9.00 8.27
N ARG A 23 6.34 -8.40 9.47
CA ARG A 23 5.23 -7.82 10.24
C ARG A 23 4.74 -6.54 9.57
N ASN A 24 5.66 -5.71 9.09
CA ASN A 24 5.32 -4.52 8.31
C ASN A 24 4.54 -4.91 7.06
N GLN A 25 5.07 -5.87 6.29
CA GLN A 25 4.39 -6.38 5.12
C GLN A 25 3.03 -7.01 5.43
N LEU A 26 2.86 -7.71 6.55
CA LEU A 26 1.56 -8.27 6.95
C LEU A 26 0.56 -7.15 7.25
N CYS A 27 0.95 -6.18 8.07
CA CYS A 27 0.13 -5.01 8.37
C CYS A 27 -0.29 -4.27 7.09
N HIS A 28 0.64 -4.06 6.16
CA HIS A 28 0.36 -3.42 4.87
C HIS A 28 -0.58 -4.26 4.00
N SER A 29 -0.40 -5.59 3.97
CA SER A 29 -1.23 -6.51 3.18
C SER A 29 -2.69 -6.53 3.65
N ILE A 30 -2.94 -6.22 4.92
CA ILE A 30 -4.28 -6.07 5.50
C ILE A 30 -4.79 -4.63 5.33
N GLY A 31 -3.97 -3.64 5.67
CA GLY A 31 -4.41 -2.25 5.70
C GLY A 31 -4.68 -1.65 4.32
N ILE A 32 -3.91 -2.01 3.28
CA ILE A 32 -4.12 -1.49 1.91
C ILE A 32 -5.52 -1.85 1.39
N PRO A 33 -5.95 -3.13 1.36
CA PRO A 33 -7.29 -3.45 0.89
C PRO A 33 -8.39 -2.86 1.76
N MET A 34 -8.18 -2.68 3.08
CA MET A 34 -9.14 -1.98 3.93
C MET A 34 -9.34 -0.53 3.51
N ILE A 35 -8.25 0.21 3.28
CA ILE A 35 -8.29 1.59 2.78
C ILE A 35 -8.92 1.63 1.38
N LEU A 36 -8.51 0.75 0.47
CA LEU A 36 -9.07 0.74 -0.89
C LEU A 36 -10.57 0.42 -0.89
N SER A 37 -11.02 -0.48 -0.02
CA SER A 37 -12.43 -0.86 0.09
C SER A 37 -13.30 0.23 0.75
N SER A 38 -12.71 1.14 1.55
CA SER A 38 -13.49 2.21 2.17
C SER A 38 -14.08 3.18 1.15
N PHE A 39 -13.42 3.41 0.01
CA PHE A 39 -13.91 4.33 -1.03
C PHE A 39 -15.24 3.89 -1.65
N PRO A 40 -15.38 2.66 -2.23
CA PRO A 40 -16.66 2.22 -2.78
C PRO A 40 -17.73 2.04 -1.71
N VAL A 41 -17.37 1.64 -0.47
CA VAL A 41 -18.33 1.55 0.65
C VAL A 41 -18.86 2.93 1.01
N GLY A 42 -17.99 3.93 1.10
CA GLY A 42 -18.35 5.30 1.46
C GLY A 42 -19.12 6.04 0.37
N ALA A 43 -19.00 5.60 -0.89
CA ALA A 43 -19.82 6.09 -1.99
C ALA A 43 -21.31 5.70 -1.87
N THR A 44 -21.66 4.82 -0.92
CA THR A 44 -23.05 4.49 -0.59
C THR A 44 -23.57 5.41 0.53
N LEU A 45 -24.83 5.87 0.44
CA LEU A 45 -25.43 6.77 1.44
C LEU A 45 -25.46 6.19 2.87
N VAL A 46 -25.51 4.86 3.00
CA VAL A 46 -25.57 4.14 4.29
C VAL A 46 -24.19 3.68 4.77
N GLY A 47 -23.21 3.58 3.87
CA GLY A 47 -21.91 2.98 4.17
C GLY A 47 -20.88 3.92 4.80
N LEU A 48 -21.16 5.22 4.92
CA LEU A 48 -20.18 6.20 5.40
C LEU A 48 -19.57 5.86 6.78
N PRO A 49 -20.33 5.42 7.80
CA PRO A 49 -19.74 5.02 9.08
C PRO A 49 -18.80 3.81 8.96
N LEU A 50 -19.18 2.82 8.15
CA LEU A 50 -18.35 1.64 7.89
C LEU A 50 -17.07 2.01 7.12
N ALA A 51 -17.20 2.88 6.12
CA ALA A 51 -16.08 3.40 5.34
C ALA A 51 -15.08 4.15 6.23
N ALA A 52 -15.55 5.01 7.13
CA ALA A 52 -14.70 5.69 8.09
C ALA A 52 -13.94 4.70 8.98
N GLY A 53 -14.62 3.66 9.49
CA GLY A 53 -13.99 2.59 10.25
C GLY A 53 -12.91 1.84 9.46
N LEU A 54 -13.21 1.41 8.24
CA LEU A 54 -12.27 0.74 7.35
C LEU A 54 -11.04 1.61 7.04
N PHE A 55 -11.26 2.89 6.72
CA PHE A 55 -10.20 3.83 6.41
C PHE A 55 -9.28 4.05 7.61
N THR A 56 -9.84 4.36 8.78
CA THR A 56 -9.06 4.63 9.99
C THR A 56 -8.31 3.39 10.48
N VAL A 57 -8.97 2.22 10.54
CA VAL A 57 -8.30 0.98 10.98
C VAL A 57 -7.25 0.55 9.96
N GLY A 58 -7.53 0.68 8.66
CA GLY A 58 -6.58 0.39 7.60
C GLY A 58 -5.30 1.22 7.71
N TRP A 59 -5.43 2.53 7.98
CA TRP A 59 -4.29 3.40 8.28
C TRP A 59 -3.58 3.03 9.58
N GLY A 60 -4.33 2.62 10.61
CA GLY A 60 -3.77 2.10 11.86
C GLY A 60 -2.82 0.92 11.61
N PHE A 61 -3.19 -0.02 10.73
CA PHE A 61 -2.29 -1.10 10.31
C PHE A 61 -1.05 -0.56 9.59
N GLN A 62 -1.17 0.38 8.64
CA GLN A 62 -0.01 0.95 7.94
C GLN A 62 1.02 1.53 8.95
N PHE A 63 0.57 2.39 9.86
CA PHE A 63 1.46 3.02 10.83
C PHE A 63 2.05 2.02 11.83
N LEU A 64 1.27 1.00 12.23
CA LEU A 64 1.79 -0.07 13.08
C LEU A 64 2.88 -0.88 12.37
N GLY A 65 2.74 -1.14 11.06
CA GLY A 65 3.76 -1.79 10.25
C GLY A 65 5.09 -1.02 10.27
N HIS A 66 5.03 0.28 10.00
CA HIS A 66 6.21 1.15 10.09
C HIS A 66 6.81 1.24 11.50
N ARG A 67 6.00 1.09 12.56
CA ARG A 67 6.52 1.02 13.93
C ARG A 67 7.37 -0.24 14.19
N PHE A 68 7.11 -1.35 13.48
CA PHE A 68 7.94 -2.55 13.53
C PHE A 68 9.21 -2.41 12.69
N GLU A 69 9.12 -1.79 11.51
CA GLU A 69 10.25 -1.53 10.62
C GLU A 69 11.24 -0.50 11.22
N GLY A 70 10.72 0.48 11.97
CA GLY A 70 11.53 1.53 12.58
C GLY A 70 11.87 2.70 11.65
N ASN A 71 11.24 2.77 10.48
CA ASN A 71 11.36 3.88 9.55
C ASN A 71 10.06 4.71 9.45
N ASN A 72 10.15 5.85 8.76
CA ASN A 72 8.97 6.66 8.46
C ASN A 72 8.23 6.11 7.24
N PRO A 73 6.90 6.31 7.14
CA PRO A 73 6.15 6.00 5.93
C PRO A 73 6.72 6.67 4.68
N ALA A 74 6.97 5.87 3.64
CA ALA A 74 7.63 6.28 2.39
C ALA A 74 6.94 7.45 1.67
N PHE A 75 5.63 7.62 1.86
CA PHE A 75 4.87 8.70 1.25
C PHE A 75 5.16 10.09 1.85
N PHE A 76 5.81 10.16 3.02
CA PHE A 76 6.28 11.44 3.56
C PHE A 76 7.44 12.02 2.74
N GLY A 77 8.26 11.18 2.14
CA GLY A 77 9.30 11.61 1.19
C GLY A 77 8.71 11.86 -0.20
N ASP A 78 8.03 10.85 -0.76
CA ASP A 78 7.44 10.92 -2.09
C ASP A 78 6.02 10.36 -2.09
N ARG A 79 5.02 11.24 -2.31
CA ARG A 79 3.59 10.88 -2.29
C ARG A 79 3.21 9.81 -3.30
N ARG A 80 4.00 9.59 -4.36
CA ARG A 80 3.79 8.49 -5.31
C ARG A 80 3.84 7.14 -4.63
N ASN A 81 4.51 7.02 -3.47
CA ASN A 81 4.54 5.79 -2.69
C ASN A 81 3.16 5.33 -2.17
N LEU A 82 2.15 6.21 -2.13
CA LEU A 82 0.76 5.79 -1.93
C LEU A 82 0.28 4.86 -3.05
N ALA A 83 0.54 5.22 -4.31
CA ALA A 83 0.21 4.41 -5.47
C ALA A 83 1.14 3.19 -5.59
N VAL A 84 2.42 3.33 -5.25
CA VAL A 84 3.38 2.21 -5.23
C VAL A 84 2.97 1.15 -4.21
N GLY A 85 2.45 1.54 -3.04
CA GLY A 85 1.88 0.59 -2.08
C GLY A 85 0.75 -0.25 -2.68
N VAL A 86 -0.14 0.36 -3.47
CA VAL A 86 -1.19 -0.37 -4.20
C VAL A 86 -0.59 -1.30 -5.26
N LEU A 87 0.41 -0.84 -6.02
CA LEU A 87 1.11 -1.69 -7.00
C LEU A 87 1.79 -2.89 -6.32
N TRP A 88 2.44 -2.68 -5.18
CA TRP A 88 3.04 -3.73 -4.37
C TRP A 88 2.00 -4.74 -3.90
N TRP A 89 0.86 -4.27 -3.37
CA TRP A 89 -0.22 -5.14 -2.92
C TRP A 89 -0.82 -5.95 -4.07
N LEU A 90 -1.09 -5.30 -5.22
CA LEU A 90 -1.55 -5.95 -6.44
C LEU A 90 -0.57 -7.05 -6.89
N GLN A 91 0.73 -6.77 -6.92
CA GLN A 91 1.75 -7.76 -7.25
C GLN A 91 1.72 -8.93 -6.25
N LYS A 92 1.58 -8.63 -4.96
CA LYS A 92 1.55 -9.63 -3.88
C LYS A 92 0.34 -10.57 -3.97
N VAL A 93 -0.81 -10.07 -4.44
CA VAL A 93 -2.01 -10.89 -4.69
C VAL A 93 -2.04 -11.54 -6.08
N GLY A 94 -0.96 -11.43 -6.87
CA GLY A 94 -0.78 -12.16 -8.12
C GLY A 94 -1.00 -11.35 -9.40
N ALA A 95 -1.15 -10.03 -9.33
CA ALA A 95 -1.24 -9.21 -10.54
C ALA A 95 0.08 -9.28 -11.34
N PRO A 96 0.03 -9.44 -12.68
CA PRO A 96 1.22 -9.59 -13.51
C PRO A 96 1.92 -8.24 -13.75
N ILE A 97 2.65 -7.76 -12.74
CA ILE A 97 3.42 -6.51 -12.76
C ILE A 97 4.88 -6.82 -13.08
N HIS A 98 5.35 -6.31 -14.21
CA HIS A 98 6.72 -6.48 -14.70
C HIS A 98 7.47 -5.17 -14.53
N THR A 99 8.59 -5.23 -13.84
CA THR A 99 9.55 -4.12 -13.74
C THR A 99 10.50 -4.18 -14.93
N ASP A 100 10.88 -3.03 -15.46
CA ASP A 100 12.02 -2.96 -16.35
C ASP A 100 13.27 -3.44 -15.61
N ALA A 101 14.18 -4.12 -16.31
CA ALA A 101 15.49 -4.42 -15.77
C ALA A 101 16.20 -3.08 -15.54
N ALA A 102 16.55 -2.80 -14.28
CA ALA A 102 17.44 -1.71 -13.95
C ALA A 102 18.85 -2.02 -14.48
#